data_AF-A0A8J4CAS5-F1
#
_entry.id   AF-A0A8J4CAS5-F1
#
_cell.length_a   1.000
_cell.length_b   1.000
_cell.length_c   1.000
_cell.angle_alpha   90.00
_cell.angle_beta   90.00
_cell.angle_gamma   90.00
#
_symmetry.space_group_name_H-M   'P 1'
#
loop_
_entity.id
_entity.type
_entity.pdbx_description
1 polymer ?
#
loop_
_entity_poly.entity_id
_entity_poly.type
_entity_poly.pdbx_seq_one_letter_code
_entity_poly.pdbx_strand_id
1 'polypeptide(L)'
;RSASRGALGGVSALGVADGVGGWVEANVDPGQYSREVVDAAARAAEEIGPGADPRQLLAEAQDAVRTIGSCTACVAVLGEKAPAAADKGPGGQVLSIANLGDSGCRVVRRGSLVLATSAQEHQFNMPYQMAHPDNLPDTDTAADAQTYQISMRAGDVVILATDGLFDNMWDEELVSMVAAAAASIPSGLAGPAAATAAQPAAQQLAASLVSAAFRHAQDPGFRSPWAVELANQPAAPWLTRLFPRGGRVDDITVVVAFVVGGNAA
;
A
#
# COMPACT_ATOMS: atom_id res chain seq x y z
N ARG A 1 -8.79 22.75 -25.47
CA ARG A 1 -9.46 22.20 -26.67
C ARG A 1 -9.96 20.80 -26.31
N SER A 2 -11.21 20.51 -26.67
CA SER A 2 -12.04 19.36 -26.30
C SER A 2 -11.30 18.06 -25.97
N ALA A 3 -11.43 17.59 -24.73
CA ALA A 3 -11.24 16.19 -24.36
C ALA A 3 -12.44 15.77 -23.51
N SER A 4 -13.19 14.82 -24.05
CA SER A 4 -14.34 14.16 -23.46
C SER A 4 -14.03 13.60 -22.06
N ARG A 5 -14.66 14.17 -21.02
CA ARG A 5 -14.84 13.53 -19.71
C ARG A 5 -15.85 12.38 -19.85
N GLY A 6 -15.42 11.28 -20.46
CA GLY A 6 -16.31 10.19 -20.87
C GLY A 6 -15.60 8.85 -21.06
N ALA A 7 -14.83 8.43 -20.07
CA ALA A 7 -14.47 7.04 -19.76
C ALA A 7 -13.90 7.09 -18.33
N LEU A 8 -14.22 6.13 -17.47
CA LEU A 8 -13.43 5.93 -16.25
C LEU A 8 -11.99 5.70 -16.72
N GLY A 9 -11.10 6.69 -16.55
CA GLY A 9 -9.69 6.54 -16.89
C GLY A 9 -9.13 5.34 -16.13
N GLY A 10 -8.34 4.50 -16.78
CA GLY A 10 -7.66 3.42 -16.10
C GLY A 10 -6.73 3.99 -15.03
N VAL A 11 -6.71 3.38 -13.84
CA VAL A 11 -5.75 3.72 -12.79
C VAL A 11 -4.42 3.05 -13.13
N SER A 12 -3.38 3.84 -13.41
CA SER A 12 -2.03 3.35 -13.71
C SER A 12 -1.12 3.27 -12.49
N ALA A 13 -1.43 4.00 -11.41
CA ALA A 13 -0.63 4.03 -10.19
C ALA A 13 -1.51 4.16 -8.94
N LEU A 14 -1.04 3.59 -7.84
CA LEU A 14 -1.60 3.66 -6.49
C LEU A 14 -0.47 4.03 -5.53
N GLY A 15 -0.77 4.78 -4.47
CA GLY A 15 0.21 5.12 -3.46
C GLY A 15 -0.41 5.41 -2.11
N VAL A 16 0.32 5.07 -1.05
CA VAL A 16 0.05 5.45 0.34
C VAL A 16 1.34 5.93 0.97
N ALA A 17 1.24 6.85 1.93
CA ALA A 17 2.35 7.31 2.75
C ALA A 17 1.88 7.55 4.17
N ASP A 18 2.71 7.20 5.15
CA ASP A 18 2.43 7.41 6.57
C ASP A 18 3.42 8.38 7.19
N GLY A 19 2.90 9.47 7.77
CA GLY A 19 3.71 10.51 8.38
C GLY A 19 4.24 10.07 9.74
N VAL A 20 5.54 10.17 9.98
CA VAL A 20 6.13 9.67 11.22
C VAL A 20 5.68 10.51 12.41
N GLY A 21 4.91 9.92 13.33
CA GLY A 21 4.27 10.62 14.44
C GLY A 21 5.23 11.34 15.41
N GLY A 22 6.50 10.95 15.46
CA GLY A 22 7.52 11.59 16.31
C GLY A 22 7.70 13.09 16.05
N TRP A 23 7.37 13.58 14.85
CA TRP A 23 7.43 15.00 14.50
C TRP A 23 6.52 15.91 15.33
N VAL A 24 5.49 15.36 15.97
CA VAL A 24 4.61 16.12 16.87
C VAL A 24 5.39 16.75 18.03
N GLU A 25 6.46 16.09 18.52
CA GLU A 25 7.32 16.64 19.60
C GLU A 25 8.07 17.90 19.17
N ALA A 26 8.30 18.07 17.87
CA ALA A 26 8.90 19.26 17.27
C ALA A 26 7.84 20.29 16.80
N ASN A 27 6.56 20.10 17.15
CA ASN A 27 5.45 20.94 16.71
C ASN A 27 5.32 20.99 15.17
N VAL A 28 5.56 19.86 14.52
CA VAL A 28 5.41 19.65 13.08
C VAL A 28 4.23 18.69 12.86
N ASP A 29 3.34 18.99 11.90
CA ASP A 29 2.24 18.10 11.52
C ASP A 29 2.80 16.90 10.73
N PRO A 30 2.80 15.68 11.30
CA PRO A 30 3.38 14.52 10.63
C PRO A 30 2.67 14.20 9.31
N GLY A 31 1.38 14.53 9.20
CA GLY A 31 0.62 14.28 7.99
C GLY A 31 0.91 15.26 6.86
N GLN A 32 1.54 16.42 7.12
CA GLN A 32 1.75 17.41 6.06
C GLN A 32 2.76 16.89 5.02
N TYR A 33 3.89 16.36 5.48
CA TYR A 33 4.91 15.83 4.60
C TYR A 33 4.41 14.63 3.77
N SER A 34 3.72 13.68 4.39
CA SER A 34 3.20 12.48 3.69
C SER A 34 2.16 12.83 2.62
N ARG A 35 1.27 13.80 2.87
CA ARG A 35 0.31 14.30 1.87
C ARG A 35 1.02 14.93 0.66
N GLU A 36 2.01 15.78 0.90
CA GLU A 36 2.78 16.43 -0.17
C GLU A 36 3.59 15.41 -0.99
N VAL A 37 4.10 14.35 -0.35
CA VAL A 37 4.79 13.24 -1.02
C VAL A 37 3.85 12.48 -1.96
N VAL A 38 2.65 12.11 -1.50
CA VAL A 38 1.68 11.38 -2.34
C VAL A 38 1.24 12.26 -3.51
N ASP A 39 0.99 13.55 -3.29
CA ASP A 39 0.65 14.50 -4.35
C ASP A 39 1.78 14.65 -5.38
N ALA A 40 3.03 14.73 -4.94
CA ALA A 40 4.18 14.85 -5.82
C ALA A 40 4.41 13.56 -6.64
N ALA A 41 4.32 12.39 -5.99
CA ALA A 41 4.42 11.10 -6.66
C ALA A 41 3.31 10.88 -7.69
N ALA A 42 2.08 11.34 -7.39
CA ALA A 42 0.96 11.29 -8.33
C ALA A 42 1.21 12.16 -9.57
N ARG A 43 1.71 13.39 -9.39
CA ARG A 43 2.09 14.27 -10.52
C ARG A 43 3.19 13.66 -11.38
N ALA A 44 4.24 13.13 -10.75
CA ALA A 44 5.31 12.41 -11.44
C ALA A 44 4.77 11.23 -12.27
N ALA A 45 3.83 10.46 -11.71
CA ALA A 45 3.21 9.33 -12.41
C ALA A 45 2.39 9.78 -13.63
N GLU A 46 1.67 10.91 -13.52
CA GLU A 46 0.92 11.51 -14.65
C GLU A 46 1.86 12.05 -15.74
N GLU A 47 2.99 12.65 -15.36
CA GLU A 47 3.97 13.23 -16.28
C GLU A 47 4.78 12.15 -17.04
N ILE A 48 5.25 11.11 -16.33
CA ILE A 48 6.00 10.00 -16.93
C ILE A 48 5.08 9.08 -17.74
N GLY A 49 3.88 8.82 -17.22
CA GLY A 49 2.87 7.97 -17.84
C GLY A 49 2.93 6.49 -17.44
N PRO A 50 2.20 5.62 -18.17
CA PRO A 50 2.05 4.21 -17.82
C PRO A 50 3.39 3.46 -17.76
N GLY A 51 3.56 2.62 -16.73
CA GLY A 51 4.79 1.84 -16.54
C GLY A 51 5.97 2.62 -15.96
N ALA A 52 5.74 3.82 -15.42
CA ALA A 52 6.73 4.54 -14.62
C ALA A 52 7.36 3.63 -13.53
N ASP A 53 8.65 3.83 -13.26
CA ASP A 53 9.32 3.12 -12.17
C ASP A 53 8.83 3.68 -10.83
N PRO A 54 8.17 2.89 -9.96
CA PRO A 54 7.70 3.38 -8.67
C PRO A 54 8.82 3.93 -7.78
N ARG A 55 10.07 3.45 -7.93
CA ARG A 55 11.22 4.00 -7.21
C ARG A 55 11.56 5.40 -7.71
N GLN A 56 11.49 5.64 -9.01
CA GLN A 56 11.68 6.97 -9.59
C GLN A 56 10.59 7.93 -9.08
N LEU A 57 9.33 7.48 -8.98
CA LEU A 57 8.24 8.30 -8.45
C LEU A 57 8.51 8.75 -7.01
N LEU A 58 9.03 7.86 -6.16
CA LEU A 58 9.44 8.22 -4.80
C LEU A 58 10.62 9.20 -4.80
N ALA A 59 11.59 9.04 -5.70
CA ALA A 59 12.74 9.94 -5.79
C ALA A 59 12.34 11.36 -6.20
N GLU A 60 11.46 11.49 -7.20
CA GLU A 60 10.94 12.79 -7.65
C GLU A 60 10.09 13.45 -6.56
N ALA A 61 9.29 12.67 -5.83
CA ALA A 61 8.55 13.18 -4.68
C ALA A 61 9.47 13.67 -3.55
N GLN A 62 10.51 12.90 -3.21
CA GLN A 62 11.46 13.25 -2.15
C GLN A 62 12.23 14.55 -2.45
N ASP A 63 12.61 14.79 -3.71
CA ASP A 63 13.31 16.03 -4.11
C ASP A 63 12.37 17.26 -4.17
N ALA A 64 11.11 17.04 -4.55
CA ALA A 64 10.13 18.11 -4.72
C ALA A 64 9.59 18.65 -3.38
N VAL A 65 9.42 17.79 -2.37
CA VAL A 65 8.79 18.16 -1.09
C VAL A 65 9.83 18.77 -0.15
N ARG A 66 9.64 20.04 0.24
CA ARG A 66 10.56 20.77 1.13
C ARG A 66 10.01 20.96 2.55
N THR A 67 8.74 20.62 2.77
CA THR A 67 8.10 20.69 4.09
C THR A 67 8.88 19.85 5.12
N ILE A 68 8.95 20.33 6.36
CA ILE A 68 9.61 19.59 7.45
C ILE A 68 8.71 18.41 7.84
N GLY A 69 9.32 17.23 7.92
CA GLY A 69 8.63 15.98 8.24
C GLY A 69 9.36 14.79 7.62
N SER A 70 8.83 13.61 7.85
CA SER A 70 9.25 12.37 7.19
C SER A 70 8.05 11.43 7.06
N CYS A 71 8.12 10.50 6.12
CA CYS A 71 7.09 9.49 5.97
C CYS A 71 7.64 8.15 5.47
N THR A 72 6.90 7.09 5.75
CA THR A 72 6.97 5.85 4.97
C THR A 72 6.18 6.03 3.68
N ALA A 73 6.45 5.23 2.65
CA ALA A 73 5.72 5.30 1.38
C ALA A 73 5.73 3.98 0.62
N CYS A 74 4.56 3.60 0.10
CA CYS A 74 4.39 2.46 -0.79
C CYS A 74 3.71 2.94 -2.07
N VAL A 75 4.35 2.74 -3.22
CA VAL A 75 3.82 3.10 -4.55
C VAL A 75 3.79 1.86 -5.43
N ALA A 76 2.66 1.64 -6.10
CA ALA A 76 2.47 0.53 -7.03
C ALA A 76 2.02 1.07 -8.40
N VAL A 77 2.73 0.68 -9.46
CA VAL A 77 2.47 1.10 -10.84
C VAL A 77 2.16 -0.12 -11.70
N LEU A 78 1.05 -0.05 -12.43
CA LEU A 78 0.66 -1.04 -13.42
C LEU A 78 1.26 -0.65 -14.78
N GLY A 79 2.08 -1.54 -15.33
CA GLY A 79 2.73 -1.36 -16.63
C GLY A 79 2.62 -2.60 -17.50
N GLU A 80 3.12 -2.51 -18.73
CA GLU A 80 3.27 -3.67 -19.60
C GLU A 80 4.50 -4.49 -19.21
N LYS A 81 4.43 -5.81 -19.39
CA LYS A 81 5.57 -6.70 -19.15
C LYS A 81 6.72 -6.34 -20.10
N ALA A 82 7.88 -5.95 -19.53
CA ALA A 82 9.11 -5.85 -20.30
C ALA A 82 9.42 -7.21 -20.98
N PRO A 83 9.92 -7.23 -22.23
CA PRO A 83 10.04 -8.45 -23.04
C PRO A 83 11.01 -9.54 -22.50
N ALA A 84 11.61 -9.37 -21.31
CA ALA A 84 12.76 -10.16 -20.86
C ALA A 84 12.51 -11.22 -19.76
N ALA A 85 11.29 -11.39 -19.21
CA ALA A 85 11.06 -12.40 -18.16
C ALA A 85 10.34 -13.65 -18.68
N ALA A 86 11.05 -14.78 -18.61
CA ALA A 86 10.81 -16.11 -19.19
C ALA A 86 9.50 -16.86 -18.85
N ASP A 87 8.43 -16.15 -18.48
CA ASP A 87 7.10 -16.73 -18.33
C ASP A 87 6.33 -16.61 -19.67
N LYS A 88 6.05 -17.75 -20.30
CA LYS A 88 5.36 -17.89 -21.62
C LYS A 88 3.84 -17.73 -21.50
N GLY A 89 3.36 -16.88 -20.59
CA GLY A 89 1.98 -16.43 -20.57
C GLY A 89 1.74 -15.38 -21.66
N PRO A 90 0.54 -15.30 -22.26
CA PRO A 90 0.20 -14.22 -23.20
C PRO A 90 0.42 -12.86 -22.52
N GLY A 91 0.90 -11.86 -23.28
CA GLY A 91 1.29 -10.54 -22.80
C GLY A 91 0.36 -10.01 -21.71
N GLY A 92 0.92 -9.79 -20.52
CA GLY A 92 0.18 -9.44 -19.31
C GLY A 92 0.69 -8.15 -18.71
N GLN A 93 -0.18 -7.48 -17.96
CA GLN A 93 0.21 -6.33 -17.15
C GLN A 93 1.07 -6.81 -15.96
N VAL A 94 2.06 -6.01 -15.58
CA VAL A 94 2.92 -6.22 -14.41
C VAL A 94 2.66 -5.10 -13.43
N LEU A 95 2.44 -5.46 -12.16
CA LEU A 95 2.44 -4.50 -11.06
C LEU A 95 3.86 -4.42 -10.52
N SER A 96 4.48 -3.25 -10.64
CA SER A 96 5.76 -2.92 -10.02
C SER A 96 5.50 -2.10 -8.77
N ILE A 97 6.17 -2.44 -7.67
CA ILE A 97 5.96 -1.80 -6.35
C ILE A 97 7.31 -1.33 -5.84
N ALA A 98 7.35 -0.14 -5.26
CA ALA A 98 8.44 0.32 -4.38
C ALA A 98 7.86 0.61 -3.00
N ASN A 99 8.46 -0.01 -1.96
CA ASN A 99 8.07 0.16 -0.56
C ASN A 99 9.26 0.67 0.24
N LEU A 100 9.09 1.81 0.91
CA LEU A 100 10.03 2.37 1.87
C LEU A 100 9.32 2.46 3.23
N GLY A 101 9.81 1.72 4.22
CA GLY A 101 9.20 1.65 5.55
C GLY A 101 8.25 0.47 5.74
N ASP A 102 7.30 0.62 6.65
CA ASP A 102 6.36 -0.41 7.14
C ASP A 102 4.92 -0.24 6.64
N SER A 103 4.65 0.79 5.82
CA SER A 103 3.59 0.71 4.81
C SER A 103 3.79 -0.52 3.91
N GLY A 104 2.78 -0.87 3.11
CA GLY A 104 2.93 -2.06 2.27
C GLY A 104 1.84 -2.32 1.25
N CYS A 105 2.05 -3.41 0.50
CA CYS A 105 1.14 -3.92 -0.51
C CYS A 105 0.85 -5.41 -0.27
N ARG A 106 -0.40 -5.79 -0.51
CA ARG A 106 -0.88 -7.18 -0.59
C ARG A 106 -1.54 -7.39 -1.95
N VAL A 107 -1.31 -8.54 -2.56
CA VAL A 107 -2.07 -8.98 -3.75
C VAL A 107 -2.74 -10.31 -3.43
N VAL A 108 -4.07 -10.32 -3.50
CA VAL A 108 -4.89 -11.50 -3.28
C VAL A 108 -5.43 -12.00 -4.61
N ARG A 109 -5.24 -13.29 -4.88
CA ARG A 109 -5.69 -13.97 -6.10
C ARG A 109 -6.44 -15.22 -5.71
N ARG A 110 -7.73 -15.29 -6.08
CA ARG A 110 -8.59 -16.47 -5.87
C ARG A 110 -8.57 -17.00 -4.42
N GLY A 111 -8.63 -16.08 -3.45
CA GLY A 111 -8.61 -16.42 -2.02
C GLY A 111 -7.24 -16.83 -1.48
N SER A 112 -6.16 -16.52 -2.18
CA SER A 112 -4.79 -16.75 -1.70
C SER A 112 -3.97 -15.48 -1.78
N LEU A 113 -3.17 -15.23 -0.76
CA LEU A 113 -2.17 -14.16 -0.77
C LEU A 113 -1.00 -14.56 -1.68
N VAL A 114 -0.82 -13.85 -2.79
CA VAL A 114 0.22 -14.15 -3.80
C VAL A 114 1.38 -13.17 -3.80
N LEU A 115 1.22 -12.02 -3.14
CA LEU A 115 2.30 -11.08 -2.84
C LEU A 115 2.00 -10.39 -1.51
N ALA A 116 3.02 -10.28 -0.67
CA ALA A 116 3.05 -9.42 0.50
C ALA A 116 4.42 -8.75 0.57
N THR A 117 4.44 -7.42 0.61
CA THR A 117 5.68 -6.69 0.88
C THR A 117 6.09 -6.88 2.33
N SER A 118 7.39 -6.97 2.58
CA SER A 118 7.97 -6.97 3.92
C SER A 118 8.06 -5.54 4.44
N ALA A 119 7.81 -5.36 5.75
CA ALA A 119 8.11 -4.12 6.44
C ALA A 119 9.62 -3.87 6.43
N GLN A 120 10.01 -2.62 6.23
CA GLN A 120 11.40 -2.19 6.22
C GLN A 120 11.67 -1.30 7.43
N GLU A 121 12.45 -1.82 8.38
CA GLU A 121 12.73 -1.16 9.64
C GLU A 121 14.23 -1.19 9.96
N HIS A 122 14.71 -0.13 10.60
CA HIS A 122 16.06 -0.09 11.18
C HIS A 122 16.09 -0.90 12.48
N GLN A 123 15.03 -0.80 13.27
CA GLN A 123 14.73 -1.53 14.49
C GLN A 123 13.21 -1.61 14.64
N PHE A 124 12.71 -2.50 15.50
CA PHE A 124 11.28 -2.60 15.78
C PHE A 124 10.65 -1.24 16.06
N ASN A 125 9.58 -0.90 15.35
CA ASN A 125 8.85 0.36 15.48
C ASN A 125 9.72 1.59 15.14
N MET A 126 10.75 1.41 14.31
CA MET A 126 11.60 2.44 13.72
C MET A 126 11.72 2.18 12.22
N PRO A 127 10.67 2.52 11.44
CA PRO A 127 10.66 2.25 10.02
C PRO A 127 11.69 3.09 9.28
N TYR A 128 12.08 2.58 8.11
CA TYR A 128 12.72 3.40 7.10
C TYR A 128 11.75 4.52 6.71
N GLN A 129 12.26 5.74 6.63
CA GLN A 129 11.46 6.92 6.40
C GLN A 129 12.22 7.93 5.55
N MET A 130 11.54 8.47 4.55
CA MET A 130 12.12 9.53 3.73
C MET A 130 11.66 10.90 4.20
N ALA A 131 12.59 11.82 4.22
CA ALA A 131 12.45 13.25 4.41
C ALA A 131 13.20 13.95 3.27
N HIS A 132 13.06 15.27 3.20
CA HIS A 132 13.96 16.05 2.39
C HIS A 132 15.39 16.06 3.01
N PRO A 133 16.48 15.77 2.27
CA PRO A 133 17.84 15.73 2.83
C PRO A 133 18.30 17.02 3.52
N ASP A 134 17.83 18.19 3.06
CA ASP A 134 18.12 19.47 3.74
C ASP A 134 17.46 19.57 5.14
N ASN A 135 16.35 18.86 5.36
CA ASN A 135 15.62 18.84 6.63
C ASN A 135 16.15 17.74 7.56
N LEU A 136 16.56 16.59 6.98
CA LEU A 136 17.12 15.45 7.70
C LEU A 136 18.25 14.83 6.85
N PRO A 137 19.52 15.21 7.09
CA PRO A 137 20.65 14.78 6.24
C PRO A 137 20.88 13.27 6.15
N ASP A 138 20.60 12.53 7.22
CA ASP A 138 20.74 11.07 7.29
C ASP A 138 19.41 10.34 7.04
N THR A 139 18.49 10.97 6.30
CA THR A 139 17.22 10.35 5.92
C THR A 139 17.43 9.15 5.00
N ASP A 140 16.53 8.17 5.08
CA ASP A 140 16.44 7.15 4.05
C ASP A 140 15.98 7.78 2.73
N THR A 141 16.36 7.18 1.62
CA THR A 141 16.09 7.70 0.28
C THR A 141 15.27 6.71 -0.53
N ALA A 142 14.71 7.18 -1.65
CA ALA A 142 14.06 6.29 -2.60
C ALA A 142 14.96 5.13 -3.07
N ALA A 143 16.29 5.28 -3.06
CA ALA A 143 17.22 4.21 -3.41
C ALA A 143 17.18 3.02 -2.43
N ASP A 144 16.80 3.28 -1.18
CA ASP A 144 16.69 2.28 -0.10
C ASP A 144 15.38 1.49 -0.17
N ALA A 145 14.41 1.93 -0.99
CA ALA A 145 13.12 1.28 -1.12
C ALA A 145 13.23 -0.14 -1.70
N GLN A 146 12.55 -1.08 -1.08
CA GLN A 146 12.42 -2.45 -1.59
C GLN A 146 11.49 -2.50 -2.79
N THR A 147 11.90 -3.22 -3.84
CA THR A 147 11.12 -3.32 -5.08
C THR A 147 10.54 -4.72 -5.28
N TYR A 148 9.29 -4.78 -5.73
CA TYR A 148 8.58 -6.03 -6.01
C TYR A 148 7.94 -5.97 -7.39
N GLN A 149 7.79 -7.12 -8.04
CA GLN A 149 7.07 -7.25 -9.30
C GLN A 149 6.21 -8.51 -9.32
N ILE A 150 4.98 -8.39 -9.83
CA ILE A 150 4.08 -9.51 -10.02
C ILE A 150 3.27 -9.35 -11.31
N SER A 151 3.14 -10.43 -12.08
CA SER A 151 2.23 -10.45 -13.23
C SER A 151 0.79 -10.49 -12.76
N MET A 152 -0.01 -9.54 -13.24
CA MET A 152 -1.40 -9.36 -12.85
C MET A 152 -2.35 -10.18 -13.71
N ARG A 153 -3.48 -10.58 -13.10
CA ARG A 153 -4.56 -11.34 -13.74
C ARG A 153 -5.90 -10.69 -13.39
N ALA A 154 -6.85 -10.78 -14.30
CA ALA A 154 -8.23 -10.39 -14.00
C ALA A 154 -8.75 -11.18 -12.78
N GLY A 155 -9.39 -10.46 -11.86
CA GLY A 155 -9.84 -10.97 -10.56
C GLY A 155 -8.82 -10.87 -9.43
N ASP A 156 -7.60 -10.40 -9.69
CA ASP A 156 -6.67 -10.04 -8.62
C ASP A 156 -7.17 -8.79 -7.88
N VAL A 157 -6.92 -8.74 -6.58
CA VAL A 157 -7.21 -7.59 -5.73
C VAL A 157 -5.91 -7.07 -5.14
N VAL A 158 -5.63 -5.80 -5.35
CA VAL A 158 -4.46 -5.09 -4.83
C VAL A 158 -4.89 -4.25 -3.64
N ILE A 159 -4.18 -4.36 -2.53
CA ILE A 159 -4.40 -3.60 -1.31
C ILE A 159 -3.09 -2.91 -0.96
N LEU A 160 -3.07 -1.58 -0.97
CA LEU A 160 -2.01 -0.78 -0.37
C LEU A 160 -2.53 -0.22 0.95
N ALA A 161 -1.71 -0.25 1.99
CA ALA A 161 -2.09 0.30 3.28
C ALA A 161 -0.88 0.77 4.09
N THR A 162 -1.14 1.58 5.11
CA THR A 162 -0.17 1.93 6.14
C THR A 162 -0.06 0.83 7.20
N ASP A 163 0.94 0.93 8.09
CA ASP A 163 1.17 -0.01 9.19
C ASP A 163 -0.05 -0.09 10.13
N GLY A 164 -0.82 0.99 10.31
CA GLY A 164 -2.06 0.98 11.07
C GLY A 164 -3.07 -0.11 10.67
N LEU A 165 -3.07 -0.57 9.40
CA LEU A 165 -3.79 -1.78 9.00
C LEU A 165 -3.03 -3.06 9.39
N PHE A 166 -1.77 -3.18 8.96
CA PHE A 166 -1.00 -4.43 9.03
C PHE A 166 -0.61 -4.82 10.47
N ASP A 167 -0.48 -3.85 11.36
CA ASP A 167 -0.25 -4.05 12.78
C ASP A 167 -1.47 -4.60 13.51
N ASN A 168 -2.66 -4.40 12.94
CA ASN A 168 -3.95 -4.68 13.55
C ASN A 168 -4.79 -5.71 12.77
N MET A 169 -4.25 -6.32 11.73
CA MET A 169 -4.98 -7.30 10.92
C MET A 169 -4.05 -8.39 10.40
N TRP A 170 -4.41 -9.64 10.66
CA TRP A 170 -3.71 -10.79 10.10
C TRP A 170 -4.06 -10.97 8.63
N ASP A 171 -3.09 -11.44 7.83
CA ASP A 171 -3.27 -11.67 6.41
C ASP A 171 -4.40 -12.67 6.11
N GLU A 172 -4.63 -13.67 6.97
CA GLU A 172 -5.74 -14.62 6.82
C GLU A 172 -7.12 -13.95 6.89
N GLU A 173 -7.27 -12.99 7.80
CA GLU A 173 -8.49 -12.21 7.94
C GLU A 173 -8.67 -11.28 6.74
N LEU A 174 -7.61 -10.56 6.35
CA LEU A 174 -7.60 -9.70 5.17
C LEU A 174 -8.03 -10.49 3.92
N VAL A 175 -7.44 -11.67 3.69
CA VAL A 175 -7.79 -12.55 2.55
C VAL A 175 -9.25 -12.99 2.60
N SER A 176 -9.78 -13.30 3.78
CA SER A 176 -11.19 -13.67 3.96
C SER A 176 -12.14 -12.52 3.57
N MET A 177 -11.84 -11.29 4.02
CA MET A 177 -12.62 -10.10 3.68
C MET A 177 -12.55 -9.79 2.18
N VAL A 178 -11.36 -9.93 1.58
CA VAL A 178 -11.18 -9.75 0.13
C VAL A 178 -11.97 -10.78 -0.66
N ALA A 179 -11.96 -12.05 -0.25
CA ALA A 179 -12.71 -13.11 -0.92
C ALA A 179 -14.22 -12.86 -0.88
N ALA A 180 -14.75 -12.41 0.26
CA ALA A 180 -16.15 -12.04 0.39
C ALA A 180 -16.53 -10.84 -0.51
N ALA A 181 -15.68 -9.82 -0.58
CA ALA A 181 -15.90 -8.66 -1.45
C ALA A 181 -15.86 -9.06 -2.93
N ALA A 182 -14.88 -9.86 -3.34
CA ALA A 182 -14.75 -10.34 -4.72
C ALA A 182 -15.95 -11.18 -5.16
N ALA A 183 -16.54 -11.98 -4.26
CA ALA A 183 -17.71 -12.79 -4.54
C ALA A 183 -18.99 -11.95 -4.79
N SER A 184 -19.02 -10.69 -4.36
CA SER A 184 -20.16 -9.79 -4.62
C SER A 184 -20.16 -9.19 -6.03
N ILE A 185 -19.04 -9.31 -6.76
CA ILE A 185 -18.90 -8.77 -8.11
C ILE A 185 -19.43 -9.79 -9.13
N PRO A 186 -20.36 -9.40 -10.04
CA PRO A 186 -20.86 -10.29 -11.08
C PRO A 186 -19.74 -10.85 -11.96
N SER A 187 -19.70 -12.18 -12.09
CA SER A 187 -18.76 -12.88 -12.97
C SER A 187 -19.09 -12.67 -14.44
N GLY A 188 -18.08 -12.72 -15.31
CA GLY A 188 -18.23 -12.68 -16.77
C GLY A 188 -18.32 -11.28 -17.38
N LEU A 189 -18.19 -10.22 -16.55
CA LEU A 189 -18.02 -8.86 -17.04
C LEU A 189 -16.56 -8.59 -17.45
N ALA A 190 -16.38 -7.71 -18.43
CA ALA A 190 -15.06 -7.21 -18.86
C ALA A 190 -15.11 -5.70 -19.11
N GLY A 191 -13.92 -5.09 -19.20
CA GLY A 191 -13.74 -3.69 -19.54
C GLY A 191 -14.50 -2.73 -18.61
N PRO A 192 -15.08 -1.64 -19.15
CA PRO A 192 -15.77 -0.62 -18.36
C PRO A 192 -16.94 -1.14 -17.51
N ALA A 193 -17.63 -2.19 -17.97
CA ALA A 193 -18.75 -2.78 -17.23
C ALA A 193 -18.26 -3.50 -15.96
N ALA A 194 -17.15 -4.24 -16.07
CA ALA A 194 -16.52 -4.88 -14.91
C ALA A 194 -15.98 -3.83 -13.92
N ALA A 195 -15.33 -2.77 -14.42
CA ALA A 195 -14.82 -1.70 -13.58
C ALA A 195 -15.94 -1.02 -12.77
N THR A 196 -17.05 -0.69 -13.44
CA THR A 196 -18.24 -0.10 -12.79
C THR A 196 -18.82 -1.02 -11.71
N ALA A 197 -18.89 -2.32 -11.99
CA ALA A 197 -19.42 -3.30 -11.04
C ALA A 197 -18.48 -3.54 -9.84
N ALA A 198 -17.16 -3.45 -10.05
CA ALA A 198 -16.17 -3.67 -9.00
C ALA A 198 -15.99 -2.44 -8.08
N GLN A 199 -16.28 -1.23 -8.55
CA GLN A 199 -16.03 0.00 -7.80
C GLN A 199 -16.74 0.05 -6.43
N PRO A 200 -18.04 -0.29 -6.28
CA PRO A 200 -18.69 -0.33 -4.98
C PRO A 200 -18.08 -1.38 -4.04
N ALA A 201 -17.71 -2.54 -4.57
CA ALA A 201 -17.06 -3.60 -3.80
C ALA A 201 -15.67 -3.16 -3.30
N ALA A 202 -14.90 -2.44 -4.11
CA ALA A 202 -13.62 -1.84 -3.71
C ALA A 202 -13.78 -0.84 -2.56
N GLN A 203 -14.75 0.07 -2.68
CA GLN A 203 -15.03 1.08 -1.65
C GLN A 203 -15.48 0.44 -0.34
N GLN A 204 -16.41 -0.52 -0.42
CA GLN A 204 -16.91 -1.23 0.76
C GLN A 204 -15.82 -2.07 1.43
N LEU A 205 -14.96 -2.73 0.65
CA LEU A 205 -13.84 -3.50 1.17
C LEU A 205 -12.84 -2.59 1.89
N ALA A 206 -12.43 -1.47 1.28
CA ALA A 206 -11.52 -0.52 1.92
C ALA A 206 -12.08 -0.02 3.26
N ALA A 207 -13.36 0.39 3.30
CA ALA A 207 -14.02 0.84 4.52
C ALA A 207 -14.13 -0.27 5.59
N SER A 208 -14.38 -1.51 5.16
CA SER A 208 -14.47 -2.66 6.06
C SER A 208 -13.11 -3.00 6.66
N LEU A 209 -12.03 -2.98 5.86
CA LEU A 209 -10.66 -3.22 6.32
C LEU A 209 -10.25 -2.18 7.37
N VAL A 210 -10.47 -0.89 7.09
CA VAL A 210 -10.24 0.20 8.04
C VAL A 210 -11.03 -0.02 9.33
N SER A 211 -12.33 -0.31 9.23
CA SER A 211 -13.20 -0.50 10.40
C SER A 211 -12.83 -1.72 11.25
N ALA A 212 -12.33 -2.79 10.63
CA ALA A 212 -11.87 -3.97 11.34
C ALA A 212 -10.55 -3.69 12.06
N ALA A 213 -9.54 -3.16 11.36
CA ALA A 213 -8.26 -2.79 11.97
C ALA A 213 -8.42 -1.74 13.07
N PHE A 214 -9.30 -0.74 12.91
CA PHE A 214 -9.58 0.25 13.95
C PHE A 214 -10.18 -0.37 15.21
N ARG A 215 -11.07 -1.37 15.08
CA ARG A 215 -11.61 -2.09 16.25
C ARG A 215 -10.53 -2.93 16.93
N HIS A 216 -9.68 -3.59 16.16
CA HIS A 216 -8.55 -4.35 16.69
C HIS A 216 -7.52 -3.49 17.39
N ALA A 217 -7.21 -2.31 16.84
CA ALA A 217 -6.34 -1.30 17.42
C ALA A 217 -6.78 -0.90 18.84
N GLN A 218 -8.09 -0.89 19.11
CA GLN A 218 -8.67 -0.54 20.40
C GLN A 218 -8.90 -1.72 21.34
N ASP A 219 -8.72 -2.96 20.88
CA ASP A 219 -9.00 -4.15 21.67
C ASP A 219 -7.75 -4.57 22.47
N PRO A 220 -7.74 -4.40 23.81
CA PRO A 220 -6.60 -4.80 24.65
C PRO A 220 -6.44 -6.33 24.73
N GLY A 221 -7.46 -7.09 24.33
CA GLY A 221 -7.46 -8.55 24.30
C GLY A 221 -7.01 -9.15 22.98
N PHE A 222 -6.98 -8.35 21.91
CA PHE A 222 -6.65 -8.85 20.57
C PHE A 222 -5.17 -9.23 20.46
N ARG A 223 -4.89 -10.43 19.95
CA ARG A 223 -3.52 -10.86 19.65
C ARG A 223 -3.13 -10.35 18.26
N SER A 224 -2.81 -9.07 18.20
CA SER A 224 -2.45 -8.37 16.97
C SER A 224 -1.09 -8.82 16.39
N PRO A 225 -0.86 -8.65 15.07
CA PRO A 225 0.46 -8.78 14.47
C PRO A 225 1.53 -7.99 15.24
N TRP A 226 1.25 -6.73 15.56
CA TRP A 226 2.17 -5.86 16.32
C TRP A 226 2.51 -6.42 17.70
N ALA A 227 1.52 -6.87 18.47
CA ALA A 227 1.77 -7.41 19.80
C ALA A 227 2.61 -8.69 19.76
N VAL A 228 2.43 -9.51 18.71
CA VAL A 228 3.23 -10.71 18.49
C VAL A 228 4.67 -10.35 18.12
N GLU A 229 4.86 -9.34 17.29
CA GLU A 229 6.21 -8.87 16.93
C GLU A 229 6.92 -8.23 18.13
N LEU A 230 6.24 -7.37 18.88
CA LEU A 230 6.73 -6.80 20.12
C LEU A 230 7.18 -7.91 21.08
N ALA A 231 6.41 -8.98 21.22
CA ALA A 231 6.75 -10.11 22.08
C ALA A 231 8.04 -10.84 21.65
N ASN A 232 8.40 -10.79 20.37
CA ASN A 232 9.64 -11.38 19.87
C ASN A 232 10.87 -10.47 20.11
N GLN A 233 10.68 -9.23 20.55
CA GLN A 233 11.79 -8.31 20.78
C GLN A 233 12.65 -8.69 22.00
N PRO A 234 13.98 -8.45 21.95
CA PRO A 234 14.88 -8.77 23.07
C PRO A 234 14.49 -8.10 24.38
N ALA A 235 13.96 -6.87 24.31
CA ALA A 235 13.54 -6.07 25.46
C ALA A 235 12.11 -6.36 25.96
N ALA A 236 11.37 -7.26 25.30
CA ALA A 236 9.97 -7.52 25.63
C ALA A 236 9.81 -8.08 27.06
N PRO A 237 8.90 -7.52 27.88
CA PRO A 237 8.58 -8.05 29.20
C PRO A 237 8.12 -9.51 29.14
N TRP A 238 8.42 -10.29 30.19
CA TRP A 238 8.07 -11.71 30.25
C TRP A 238 6.57 -11.99 30.03
N LEU A 239 5.69 -11.10 30.53
CA LEU A 239 4.24 -11.20 30.33
C LEU A 239 3.85 -11.02 28.86
N THR A 240 4.41 -10.01 28.19
CA THR A 240 4.17 -9.75 26.76
C THR A 240 4.62 -10.94 25.91
N ARG A 241 5.72 -11.61 26.28
CA ARG A 241 6.20 -12.82 25.60
C ARG A 241 5.22 -13.98 25.68
N LEU A 242 4.63 -14.23 26.85
CA LEU A 242 3.70 -15.35 27.05
C LEU A 242 2.30 -15.04 26.52
N PHE A 243 1.89 -13.78 26.58
CA PHE A 243 0.54 -13.34 26.23
C PHE A 243 0.58 -12.07 25.38
N PRO A 244 1.08 -12.14 24.13
CA PRO A 244 1.03 -11.00 23.21
C PRO A 244 -0.41 -10.61 22.95
N ARG A 245 -0.82 -9.44 23.44
CA ARG A 245 -2.17 -8.89 23.32
C ARG A 245 -2.13 -7.37 23.25
N GLY A 246 -3.19 -6.79 22.72
CA GLY A 246 -3.37 -5.37 22.46
C GLY A 246 -3.21 -5.05 20.98
N GLY A 247 -4.10 -4.24 20.44
CA GLY A 247 -3.86 -3.54 19.18
C GLY A 247 -2.93 -2.34 19.35
N ARG A 248 -2.53 -1.75 18.22
CA ARG A 248 -1.78 -0.51 18.15
C ARG A 248 -2.68 0.58 17.57
N VAL A 249 -2.96 1.61 18.35
CA VAL A 249 -3.72 2.78 17.85
C VAL A 249 -2.81 3.58 16.93
N ASP A 250 -3.21 3.69 15.67
CA ASP A 250 -2.47 4.41 14.64
C ASP A 250 -3.43 4.99 13.58
N ASP A 251 -2.91 5.84 12.70
CA ASP A 251 -3.63 6.28 11.52
C ASP A 251 -3.78 5.11 10.52
N ILE A 252 -4.97 4.91 9.96
CA ILE A 252 -5.26 3.76 9.09
C ILE A 252 -5.70 4.24 7.71
N THR A 253 -4.82 4.05 6.72
CA THR A 253 -5.13 4.33 5.31
C THR A 253 -5.13 3.04 4.51
N VAL A 254 -6.16 2.83 3.68
CA VAL A 254 -6.28 1.66 2.81
C VAL A 254 -6.75 2.07 1.41
N VAL A 255 -6.03 1.61 0.39
CA VAL A 255 -6.39 1.73 -1.02
C VAL A 255 -6.63 0.33 -1.59
N VAL A 256 -7.78 0.13 -2.22
CA VAL A 256 -8.17 -1.16 -2.82
C VAL A 256 -8.40 -0.98 -4.32
N ALA A 257 -7.81 -1.85 -5.13
CA ALA A 257 -8.04 -1.92 -6.56
C ALA A 257 -8.36 -3.35 -7.01
N PHE A 258 -9.41 -3.50 -7.81
CA PHE A 258 -9.75 -4.76 -8.48
C PHE A 258 -9.21 -4.75 -9.90
N VAL A 259 -8.44 -5.77 -10.27
CA VAL A 259 -7.97 -5.94 -11.64
C VAL A 259 -9.09 -6.56 -12.46
N VAL A 260 -9.55 -5.84 -13.47
CA VAL A 260 -10.59 -6.31 -14.40
C VAL A 260 -9.98 -6.70 -15.74
N GLY A 261 -10.56 -7.71 -16.40
CA GLY A 261 -10.12 -8.09 -17.75
C GLY A 261 -10.42 -6.98 -18.75
N GLY A 262 -9.53 -6.76 -19.72
CA GLY A 262 -9.82 -5.90 -20.88
C GLY A 262 -10.96 -6.47 -21.72
N ASN A 263 -11.62 -5.63 -22.53
CA ASN A 263 -12.53 -6.15 -23.56
C ASN A 263 -11.72 -7.07 -24.48
N ALA A 264 -12.24 -8.26 -24.77
CA ALA A 264 -11.75 -9.03 -25.90
C ALA A 264 -11.94 -8.18 -27.16
N ALA A 265 -10.85 -7.94 -27.90
CA ALA A 265 -10.90 -7.26 -29.19
C ALA A 265 -11.62 -8.14 -30.23
#